data_AF-A0A806T6X8-F1
#
_entry.id   AF-A0A806T6X8-F1
#
_cell.length_a   1.000
_cell.length_b   1.000
_cell.length_c   1.000
_cell.angle_alpha   90.00
_cell.angle_beta   90.00
_cell.angle_gamma   90.00
#
_symmetry.space_group_name_H-M   'P 1'
#
loop_
_entity.id
_entity.type
_entity.pdbx_description
1 polymer ?
#
loop_
_entity_poly.entity_id
_entity_poly.type
_entity_poly.pdbx_seq_one_letter_code
_entity_poly.pdbx_strand_id
1 'polypeptide(L)'
;MKIAVVTDSTAYLSEEEVKANNIFVVPIPLIIDGQSYREGVDITNDEFYQQLATSTSFPSTSQPPLGELMELYQSLADQGYDTVISIHLTSAISGLMNTVTQLAEEMKDTIQIVPFDSHLTIRMMGYLALEAAKLAKQGDDLDDVMKKLREYRETFNNVFVVDDLQNLVRGGRLSNASAFVGSILKIKPLLTMHTANYAIEAFEKVRSMKKAKLRCEQIFDQDIAKLDYPVRAMVVHANAKEAGQEWLAKLQQDHPNVSFELSYFGPVIGTHLGQGALAITWMQDTRKKPLA
;
A
#
# COMPACT_ATOMS: atom_id res chain seq x y z
N MET A 1 -25.41 10.09 10.62
CA MET A 1 -23.94 10.16 10.56
C MET A 1 -23.54 10.22 9.11
N LYS A 2 -22.85 11.28 8.68
CA LYS A 2 -22.29 11.37 7.34
C LYS A 2 -20.79 11.07 7.42
N ILE A 3 -20.38 9.94 6.84
CA ILE A 3 -19.00 9.43 6.91
C ILE A 3 -18.24 9.80 5.63
N ALA A 4 -17.08 10.44 5.78
CA ALA A 4 -16.09 10.59 4.71
C ALA A 4 -15.05 9.47 4.79
N VAL A 5 -14.44 9.14 3.66
CA VAL A 5 -13.28 8.24 3.61
C VAL A 5 -12.07 9.00 3.11
N VAL A 6 -11.02 9.02 3.93
CA VAL A 6 -9.72 9.59 3.60
C VAL A 6 -8.72 8.45 3.43
N THR A 7 -7.85 8.56 2.42
CA THR A 7 -6.69 7.69 2.24
C THR A 7 -5.48 8.52 1.81
N ASP A 8 -4.30 7.92 1.67
CA ASP A 8 -3.14 8.57 1.05
C ASP A 8 -2.83 8.06 -0.36
N SER A 9 -1.94 8.78 -1.06
CA SER A 9 -1.57 8.52 -2.47
C SER A 9 -1.00 7.12 -2.73
N THR A 10 -0.49 6.45 -1.68
CA THR A 10 0.05 5.09 -1.83
C THR A 10 -1.05 4.04 -2.00
N ALA A 11 -2.33 4.41 -1.89
CA ALA A 11 -3.47 3.53 -2.18
C ALA A 11 -3.64 3.20 -3.67
N TYR A 12 -3.03 3.99 -4.56
CA TYR A 12 -3.12 3.83 -6.02
C TYR A 12 -4.56 3.71 -6.52
N LEU A 13 -5.45 4.54 -5.99
CA LEU A 13 -6.79 4.74 -6.54
C LEU A 13 -6.71 5.53 -7.84
N SER A 14 -7.53 5.14 -8.83
CA SER A 14 -7.67 5.97 -10.03
C SER A 14 -8.49 7.23 -9.70
N GLU A 15 -8.33 8.29 -10.49
CA GLU A 15 -9.17 9.48 -10.33
C GLU A 15 -10.66 9.17 -10.49
N GLU A 16 -11.02 8.23 -11.36
CA GLU A 16 -12.40 7.81 -11.57
C GLU A 16 -12.97 7.15 -10.31
N GLU A 17 -12.20 6.27 -9.67
CA GLU A 17 -12.60 5.61 -8.42
C GLU A 17 -12.74 6.60 -7.28
N VAL A 18 -11.80 7.53 -7.16
CA VAL A 18 -11.81 8.63 -6.20
C VAL A 18 -13.10 9.45 -6.35
N LYS A 19 -13.40 9.89 -7.58
CA LYS A 19 -14.60 10.70 -7.87
C LYS A 19 -15.89 9.91 -7.67
N ALA A 20 -15.95 8.67 -8.14
CA ALA A 20 -17.16 7.84 -8.08
C ALA A 20 -17.54 7.43 -6.64
N ASN A 21 -16.55 7.29 -5.76
CA ASN A 21 -16.75 6.89 -4.36
C ASN A 21 -16.60 8.04 -3.36
N ASN A 22 -16.29 9.25 -3.85
CA ASN A 22 -16.13 10.45 -3.02
C ASN A 22 -15.08 10.23 -1.91
N ILE A 23 -13.95 9.65 -2.30
CA ILE A 23 -12.79 9.39 -1.44
C ILE A 23 -11.84 10.59 -1.51
N PHE A 24 -11.26 10.97 -0.38
CA PHE A 24 -10.29 12.06 -0.31
C PHE A 24 -8.88 11.48 -0.20
N VAL A 25 -7.97 11.89 -1.08
CA VAL A 25 -6.60 11.34 -1.14
C VAL A 25 -5.60 12.40 -0.69
N VAL A 26 -4.80 12.06 0.32
CA VAL A 26 -3.68 12.86 0.82
C VAL A 26 -2.41 12.51 0.05
N PRO A 27 -1.81 13.44 -0.72
CA PRO A 27 -0.56 13.18 -1.39
C PRO A 27 0.60 13.01 -0.41
N ILE A 28 1.35 11.92 -0.51
CA ILE A 28 2.59 11.75 0.26
C ILE A 28 3.76 12.43 -0.47
N PRO A 29 4.55 13.29 0.21
CA PRO A 29 5.72 13.90 -0.39
C PRO A 29 6.90 12.92 -0.54
N LEU A 30 7.60 13.04 -1.66
CA LEU A 30 8.90 12.44 -1.91
C LEU A 30 9.93 13.50 -2.26
N ILE A 31 11.18 13.25 -1.89
CA ILE A 31 12.31 14.13 -2.10
C ILE A 31 13.35 13.38 -2.94
N ILE A 32 13.70 13.94 -4.10
CA ILE A 32 14.75 13.43 -4.97
C ILE A 32 15.62 14.59 -5.45
N ASP A 33 16.93 14.44 -5.34
CA ASP A 33 17.93 15.48 -5.68
C ASP A 33 17.64 16.86 -5.06
N GLY A 34 17.15 16.87 -3.82
CA GLY A 34 16.84 18.07 -3.04
C GLY A 34 15.53 18.77 -3.42
N GLN A 35 14.76 18.25 -4.38
CA GLN A 35 13.44 18.75 -4.73
C GLN A 35 12.33 17.87 -4.14
N SER A 36 11.28 18.51 -3.63
CA SER A 36 10.12 17.83 -3.03
C SER A 36 8.96 17.82 -4.03
N TYR A 37 8.30 16.66 -4.16
CA TYR A 37 7.15 16.44 -5.03
C TYR A 37 6.05 15.72 -4.27
N ARG A 38 4.79 16.09 -4.51
CA ARG A 38 3.62 15.34 -4.04
C ARG A 38 3.28 14.23 -5.04
N GLU A 39 3.25 12.99 -4.58
CA GLU A 39 2.91 11.83 -5.42
C GLU A 39 1.51 11.97 -6.02
N GLY A 40 1.42 11.78 -7.34
CA GLY A 40 0.16 11.90 -8.08
C GLY A 40 -0.30 13.33 -8.34
N VAL A 41 0.48 14.34 -7.93
CA VAL A 41 0.17 15.76 -8.17
C VAL A 41 1.30 16.45 -8.92
N ASP A 42 2.53 16.41 -8.38
CA ASP A 42 3.65 17.17 -8.94
C ASP A 42 4.58 16.30 -9.79
N ILE A 43 4.48 14.96 -9.69
CA ILE A 43 5.33 14.01 -10.41
C ILE A 43 4.56 12.76 -10.80
N THR A 44 4.70 12.34 -12.05
CA THR A 44 4.16 11.07 -12.54
C THR A 44 5.09 9.90 -12.20
N ASN A 45 4.55 8.68 -12.31
CA ASN A 45 5.33 7.47 -12.08
C ASN A 45 6.53 7.34 -13.04
N ASP A 46 6.34 7.68 -14.32
CA ASP A 46 7.39 7.54 -15.34
C ASP A 46 8.49 8.60 -15.15
N GLU A 47 8.12 9.85 -14.83
CA GLU A 47 9.08 10.91 -14.51
C GLU A 47 9.92 10.54 -13.28
N PHE A 48 9.30 10.02 -12.22
CA PHE A 48 10.02 9.58 -11.02
C PHE A 48 11.07 8.52 -11.35
N TYR A 49 10.72 7.47 -12.08
CA TYR A 49 11.67 6.40 -12.39
C TYR A 49 12.77 6.81 -13.37
N GLN A 50 12.46 7.72 -14.31
CA GLN A 50 13.48 8.34 -15.16
C GLN A 50 14.48 9.16 -14.33
N GLN A 51 13.98 9.99 -13.42
CA GLN A 51 14.82 10.79 -12.53
C GLN A 51 15.64 9.89 -11.59
N LEU A 52 15.03 8.85 -11.01
CA LEU A 52 15.70 7.87 -10.15
C LEU A 52 16.86 7.18 -10.85
N ALA A 53 16.72 6.84 -12.14
CA ALA A 53 17.77 6.17 -12.91
C ALA A 53 19.01 7.05 -13.12
N THR A 54 18.85 8.38 -13.13
CA THR A 54 19.95 9.34 -13.32
C THR A 54 20.39 10.03 -12.02
N SER A 55 19.64 9.85 -10.93
CA SER A 55 19.90 10.51 -9.66
C SER A 55 21.22 10.05 -9.05
N THR A 56 21.92 10.98 -8.43
CA THR A 56 23.20 10.72 -7.74
C THR A 56 23.01 10.55 -6.24
N SER A 57 21.79 10.79 -5.74
CA SER A 57 21.43 10.73 -4.33
C SER A 57 20.33 9.70 -4.11
N PHE A 58 20.20 9.19 -2.87
CA PHE A 58 19.06 8.34 -2.55
C PHE A 58 17.84 9.22 -2.31
N PRO A 59 16.71 8.94 -2.99
CA PRO A 59 15.47 9.63 -2.66
C PRO A 59 15.05 9.31 -1.22
N SER A 60 14.20 10.17 -0.68
CA SER A 60 13.56 9.97 0.62
C SER A 60 12.10 10.40 0.56
N THR A 61 11.34 10.12 1.61
CA THR A 61 9.94 10.54 1.72
C THR A 61 9.74 11.24 3.05
N SER A 62 8.76 12.13 3.11
CA SER A 62 8.27 12.71 4.36
C SER A 62 6.81 12.34 4.57
N GLN A 63 6.29 12.68 5.75
CA GLN A 63 4.85 12.67 5.96
C GLN A 63 4.23 13.89 5.28
N PRO A 64 2.94 13.85 4.90
CA PRO A 64 2.17 15.03 4.59
C PRO A 64 2.29 16.09 5.71
N PRO A 65 2.37 17.39 5.39
CA PRO A 65 2.40 18.43 6.40
C PRO A 65 1.17 18.37 7.32
N LEU A 66 1.38 18.54 8.63
CA LEU A 66 0.31 18.51 9.63
C LEU A 66 -0.82 19.50 9.30
N GLY A 67 -0.45 20.72 8.89
CA GLY A 67 -1.42 21.76 8.53
C GLY A 67 -2.32 21.37 7.35
N GLU A 68 -1.79 20.69 6.33
CA GLU A 68 -2.59 20.23 5.18
C GLU A 68 -3.60 19.15 5.60
N LEU A 69 -3.22 18.25 6.51
CA LEU A 69 -4.14 17.26 7.08
C LEU A 69 -5.24 17.93 7.92
N MET A 70 -4.89 18.90 8.77
CA MET A 70 -5.87 19.67 9.56
C MET A 70 -6.86 20.41 8.66
N GLU A 71 -6.36 21.10 7.64
CA GLU A 71 -7.18 21.82 6.66
C GLU A 71 -8.13 20.88 5.91
N LEU A 72 -7.66 19.70 5.51
CA LEU A 72 -8.50 18.68 4.90
C LEU A 72 -9.65 18.28 5.83
N TYR A 73 -9.35 17.86 7.06
CA TYR A 73 -10.38 17.41 8.02
C TYR A 73 -11.34 18.52 8.40
N GLN A 74 -10.87 19.76 8.58
CA GLN A 74 -11.72 20.93 8.81
C GLN A 74 -12.66 21.15 7.61
N SER A 75 -12.14 21.09 6.38
CA SER A 75 -12.97 21.26 5.18
C SER A 75 -14.06 20.18 5.06
N LEU A 76 -13.80 18.96 5.55
CA LEU A 76 -14.78 17.88 5.57
C LEU A 76 -15.88 18.19 6.60
N ALA A 77 -15.51 18.69 7.78
CA ALA A 77 -16.48 19.16 8.78
C ALA A 77 -17.38 20.27 8.20
N ASP A 78 -16.79 21.25 7.51
CA ASP A 78 -17.50 22.36 6.87
C ASP A 78 -18.44 21.89 5.74
N GLN A 79 -18.12 20.77 5.08
CA GLN A 79 -18.98 20.08 4.10
C GLN A 79 -20.08 19.22 4.75
N GLY A 80 -20.19 19.24 6.08
CA GLY A 80 -21.22 18.57 6.87
C GLY A 80 -20.94 17.08 7.10
N TYR A 81 -19.69 16.63 7.01
CA TYR A 81 -19.31 15.30 7.52
C TYR A 81 -19.15 15.34 9.03
N ASP A 82 -19.70 14.34 9.71
CA ASP A 82 -19.56 14.21 11.17
C ASP A 82 -18.40 13.29 11.55
N THR A 83 -18.03 12.38 10.64
CA THR A 83 -17.05 11.31 10.88
C THR A 83 -16.17 11.10 9.66
N VAL A 84 -14.90 10.78 9.87
CA VAL A 84 -13.94 10.39 8.83
C VAL A 84 -13.34 9.03 9.18
N ILE A 85 -13.45 8.06 8.28
CA ILE A 85 -12.62 6.85 8.33
C ILE A 85 -11.34 7.18 7.57
N SER A 86 -10.22 7.27 8.30
CA SER A 86 -8.94 7.72 7.77
C SER A 86 -7.97 6.55 7.63
N ILE A 87 -7.90 5.99 6.42
CA ILE A 87 -7.21 4.73 6.09
C ILE A 87 -5.84 5.04 5.49
N HIS A 88 -4.75 4.63 6.14
CA HIS A 88 -3.41 4.99 5.68
C HIS A 88 -2.43 3.82 5.66
N LEU A 89 -1.31 4.05 4.95
CA LEU A 89 -0.20 3.10 4.92
C LEU A 89 0.25 2.76 6.34
N THR A 90 0.76 1.54 6.52
CA THR A 90 0.98 1.02 7.86
C THR A 90 1.92 1.85 8.71
N SER A 91 1.57 1.97 10.00
CA SER A 91 2.40 2.61 11.02
C SER A 91 3.80 1.99 11.15
N ALA A 92 3.97 0.73 10.70
CA ALA A 92 5.24 0.03 10.71
C ALA A 92 6.29 0.62 9.74
N ILE A 93 5.87 1.39 8.72
CA ILE A 93 6.78 1.99 7.72
C ILE A 93 6.69 3.53 7.64
N SER A 94 5.70 4.13 8.29
CA SER A 94 5.42 5.57 8.27
C SER A 94 4.88 6.07 9.60
N GLY A 95 5.26 7.29 9.98
CA GLY A 95 4.70 7.97 11.14
C GLY A 95 3.28 8.55 10.93
N LEU A 96 2.74 8.48 9.71
CA LEU A 96 1.48 9.15 9.35
C LEU A 96 0.31 8.74 10.26
N MET A 97 0.21 7.46 10.61
CA MET A 97 -0.84 6.98 11.51
C MET A 97 -0.77 7.63 12.90
N ASN A 98 0.44 7.90 13.42
CA ASN A 98 0.61 8.60 14.69
C ASN A 98 0.14 10.05 14.57
N THR A 99 0.45 10.72 13.45
CA THR A 99 -0.03 12.08 13.17
C THR A 99 -1.55 12.12 13.07
N VAL A 100 -2.17 11.18 12.35
CA VAL A 100 -3.64 11.11 12.23
C VAL A 100 -4.29 10.81 13.58
N THR A 101 -3.68 9.96 14.41
CA THR A 101 -4.17 9.69 15.77
C THR A 101 -4.10 10.93 16.67
N GLN A 102 -3.04 11.72 16.58
CA GLN A 102 -2.94 12.99 17.32
C GLN A 102 -4.01 13.98 16.86
N LEU A 103 -4.21 14.11 15.54
CA LEU A 103 -5.26 14.97 14.99
C LEU A 103 -6.66 14.53 15.39
N ALA A 104 -6.91 13.23 15.54
CA ALA A 104 -8.19 12.73 16.01
C ALA A 104 -8.54 13.25 17.43
N GLU A 105 -7.55 13.34 18.31
CA GLU A 105 -7.73 13.91 19.66
C GLU A 105 -7.86 15.43 19.63
N GLU A 106 -7.04 16.12 18.82
CA GLU A 106 -7.04 17.58 18.71
C GLU A 106 -8.33 18.14 18.07
N MET A 107 -8.91 17.40 17.13
CA MET A 107 -10.07 17.83 16.33
C MET A 107 -11.38 17.17 16.77
N LYS A 108 -11.42 16.48 17.91
CA LYS A 108 -12.61 15.73 18.38
C LYS A 108 -13.89 16.56 18.54
N ASP A 109 -13.75 17.86 18.81
CA ASP A 109 -14.87 18.81 18.94
C ASP A 109 -15.30 19.40 17.57
N THR A 110 -14.57 19.08 16.50
CA THR A 110 -14.80 19.53 15.13
C THR A 110 -15.35 18.40 14.26
N ILE A 111 -14.67 17.24 14.26
CA ILE A 111 -15.04 16.07 13.45
C ILE A 111 -14.47 14.80 14.08
N GLN A 112 -15.24 13.71 14.06
CA GLN A 112 -14.76 12.43 14.57
C GLN A 112 -13.84 11.77 13.55
N ILE A 113 -12.52 11.86 13.75
CA ILE A 113 -11.55 11.14 12.92
C ILE A 113 -11.33 9.74 13.52
N VAL A 114 -11.47 8.73 12.68
CA VAL A 114 -11.27 7.32 13.03
C VAL A 114 -10.04 6.82 12.27
N PRO A 115 -8.85 6.82 12.89
CA PRO A 115 -7.64 6.31 12.27
C PRO A 115 -7.76 4.81 11.99
N PHE A 116 -7.41 4.38 10.79
CA PHE A 116 -7.41 2.97 10.38
C PHE A 116 -6.06 2.62 9.75
N ASP A 117 -5.25 1.84 10.48
CA ASP A 117 -4.01 1.27 9.94
C ASP A 117 -4.34 0.12 8.97
N SER A 118 -3.96 0.31 7.71
CA SER A 118 -4.20 -0.69 6.66
C SER A 118 -3.36 -1.96 6.81
N HIS A 119 -2.34 -1.96 7.68
CA HIS A 119 -1.33 -3.03 7.83
C HIS A 119 -0.52 -3.31 6.55
N LEU A 120 -0.67 -2.48 5.52
CA LEU A 120 0.11 -2.53 4.29
C LEU A 120 0.10 -1.15 3.60
N THR A 121 0.16 -1.13 2.28
CA THR A 121 0.11 0.06 1.42
C THR A 121 -0.35 -0.42 0.03
N ILE A 122 -0.03 0.27 -1.06
CA ILE A 122 -0.37 -0.08 -2.42
C ILE A 122 -1.88 -0.24 -2.65
N ARG A 123 -2.21 -0.78 -3.83
CA ARG A 123 -3.57 -1.00 -4.31
C ARG A 123 -4.49 -1.80 -3.35
N MET A 124 -3.93 -2.65 -2.48
CA MET A 124 -4.71 -3.37 -1.46
C MET A 124 -5.35 -2.42 -0.46
N MET A 125 -4.61 -1.40 -0.02
CA MET A 125 -5.15 -0.31 0.79
C MET A 125 -6.22 0.48 0.04
N GLY A 126 -6.04 0.68 -1.28
CA GLY A 126 -7.09 1.26 -2.12
C GLY A 126 -8.39 0.47 -2.08
N TYR A 127 -8.34 -0.86 -2.15
CA TYR A 127 -9.55 -1.69 -2.03
C TYR A 127 -10.21 -1.59 -0.65
N LEU A 128 -9.41 -1.45 0.41
CA LEU A 128 -9.93 -1.20 1.74
C LEU A 128 -10.70 0.13 1.80
N ALA A 129 -10.16 1.20 1.19
CA ALA A 129 -10.83 2.50 1.08
C ALA A 129 -12.11 2.45 0.23
N LEU A 130 -12.11 1.67 -0.86
CA LEU A 130 -13.29 1.46 -1.69
C LEU A 130 -14.41 0.71 -0.94
N GLU A 131 -14.08 -0.35 -0.19
CA GLU A 131 -15.08 -1.03 0.65
C GLU A 131 -15.58 -0.12 1.77
N ALA A 132 -14.72 0.69 2.39
CA ALA A 132 -15.14 1.67 3.40
C ALA A 132 -16.14 2.68 2.83
N ALA A 133 -15.87 3.22 1.64
CA ALA A 133 -16.74 4.21 1.00
C ALA A 133 -18.10 3.58 0.61
N LYS A 134 -18.08 2.34 0.12
CA LYS A 134 -19.28 1.57 -0.20
C LYS A 134 -20.15 1.31 1.04
N LEU A 135 -19.56 0.84 2.14
CA LEU A 135 -20.27 0.58 3.39
C LEU A 135 -20.82 1.87 4.01
N ALA A 136 -20.02 2.95 4.02
CA ALA A 136 -20.46 4.27 4.45
C ALA A 136 -21.68 4.78 3.64
N LYS A 137 -21.68 4.57 2.32
CA LYS A 137 -22.79 4.96 1.44
C LYS A 137 -24.06 4.15 1.67
N GLN A 138 -23.94 2.90 2.13
CA GLN A 138 -25.07 2.03 2.46
C GLN A 138 -25.76 2.44 3.78
N GLY A 139 -25.12 3.28 4.58
CA GLY A 139 -25.65 3.73 5.87
C GLY A 139 -25.44 2.73 7.00
N ASP A 140 -24.49 1.79 6.84
CA ASP A 140 -24.06 0.87 7.90
C ASP A 140 -23.54 1.66 9.11
N ASP A 141 -23.72 1.10 10.31
CA ASP A 141 -23.19 1.68 11.55
C ASP A 141 -21.65 1.67 11.54
N LEU A 142 -21.04 2.72 12.10
CA LEU A 142 -19.59 2.90 12.10
C LEU A 142 -18.85 1.69 12.72
N ASP A 143 -19.35 1.12 13.81
CA ASP A 143 -18.69 -0.01 14.47
C ASP A 143 -18.72 -1.26 13.59
N ASP A 144 -19.84 -1.47 12.88
CA ASP A 144 -20.00 -2.56 11.90
C ASP A 144 -19.09 -2.34 10.69
N VAL A 145 -19.00 -1.12 10.16
CA VAL A 145 -18.06 -0.79 9.07
C VAL A 145 -16.64 -1.09 9.50
N MET A 146 -16.23 -0.60 10.66
CA MET A 146 -14.87 -0.80 11.17
C MET A 146 -14.56 -2.28 11.44
N LYS A 147 -15.54 -3.06 11.90
CA LYS A 147 -15.41 -4.51 12.06
C LYS A 147 -15.18 -5.20 10.71
N LYS A 148 -16.03 -4.92 9.72
CA LYS A 148 -15.91 -5.49 8.35
C LYS A 148 -14.57 -5.14 7.71
N LEU A 149 -14.10 -3.90 7.87
CA LEU A 149 -12.79 -3.47 7.36
C LEU A 149 -11.63 -4.19 8.03
N ARG A 150 -11.69 -4.41 9.36
CA ARG A 150 -10.68 -5.21 10.06
C ARG A 150 -10.67 -6.64 9.54
N GLU A 151 -11.82 -7.30 9.46
CA GLU A 151 -11.95 -8.65 8.93
C GLU A 151 -11.41 -8.76 7.49
N TYR A 152 -11.70 -7.77 6.65
CA TYR A 152 -11.17 -7.75 5.28
C TYR A 152 -9.64 -7.62 5.25
N ARG A 153 -9.08 -6.72 6.06
CA ARG A 153 -7.64 -6.53 6.19
C ARG A 153 -6.92 -7.79 6.66
N GLU A 154 -7.53 -8.60 7.53
CA GLU A 154 -6.94 -9.88 7.97
C GLU A 154 -6.83 -10.93 6.84
N THR A 155 -7.47 -10.70 5.68
CA THR A 155 -7.32 -11.55 4.49
C THR A 155 -6.10 -11.19 3.64
N PHE A 156 -5.41 -10.10 3.97
CA PHE A 156 -4.34 -9.54 3.15
C PHE A 156 -3.02 -10.28 3.35
N ASN A 157 -2.36 -10.62 2.25
CA ASN A 157 -1.05 -11.25 2.31
C ASN A 157 -0.20 -10.83 1.09
N ASN A 158 1.12 -10.91 1.24
CA ASN A 158 2.07 -10.45 0.23
C ASN A 158 3.41 -11.16 0.32
N VAL A 159 4.05 -11.33 -0.85
CA VAL A 159 5.46 -11.66 -0.96
C VAL A 159 6.05 -10.86 -2.11
N PHE A 160 7.21 -10.26 -1.88
CA PHE A 160 7.87 -9.45 -2.88
C PHE A 160 9.38 -9.64 -2.87
N VAL A 161 10.00 -9.24 -3.97
CA VAL A 161 11.44 -9.27 -4.19
C VAL A 161 11.88 -7.93 -4.74
N VAL A 162 13.03 -7.48 -4.29
CA VAL A 162 13.70 -6.26 -4.76
C VAL A 162 15.00 -6.61 -5.48
N ASP A 163 15.50 -5.68 -6.30
CA ASP A 163 16.75 -5.91 -7.03
C ASP A 163 17.96 -6.00 -6.08
N ASP A 164 17.99 -5.10 -5.10
CA ASP A 164 18.87 -5.09 -3.93
C ASP A 164 18.17 -4.43 -2.70
N LEU A 165 18.81 -4.49 -1.53
CA LEU A 165 18.26 -3.98 -0.27
C LEU A 165 18.64 -2.51 0.05
N GLN A 166 19.36 -1.81 -0.82
CA GLN A 166 19.99 -0.52 -0.50
C GLN A 166 18.96 0.54 -0.10
N ASN A 167 17.90 0.71 -0.89
CA ASN A 167 16.85 1.70 -0.63
C ASN A 167 16.11 1.41 0.68
N LEU A 168 15.76 0.14 0.93
CA LEU A 168 15.07 -0.27 2.15
C LEU A 168 15.92 -0.08 3.42
N VAL A 169 17.22 -0.38 3.35
CA VAL A 169 18.16 -0.22 4.46
C VAL A 169 18.43 1.27 4.72
N ARG A 170 18.75 2.05 3.69
CA ARG A 170 19.01 3.49 3.83
C ARG A 170 17.77 4.26 4.25
N GLY A 171 16.61 3.88 3.72
CA GLY A 171 15.32 4.40 4.14
C GLY A 171 14.92 3.95 5.54
N GLY A 172 15.55 2.94 6.12
CA GLY A 172 15.24 2.44 7.47
C GLY A 172 13.91 1.69 7.57
N ARG A 173 13.39 1.18 6.44
CA ARG A 173 12.08 0.47 6.39
C ARG A 173 12.21 -1.05 6.47
N LEU A 174 13.42 -1.60 6.35
CA LEU A 174 13.70 -3.01 6.62
C LEU A 174 13.94 -3.24 8.11
N SER A 175 13.01 -3.91 8.81
CA SER A 175 13.07 -4.06 10.27
C SER A 175 14.26 -4.92 10.71
N ASN A 176 14.59 -5.96 9.95
CA ASN A 176 15.65 -6.91 10.23
C ASN A 176 16.94 -6.63 9.45
N ALA A 177 17.19 -5.37 9.08
CA ALA A 177 18.36 -4.96 8.28
C ALA A 177 19.70 -5.42 8.85
N SER A 178 19.83 -5.48 10.17
CA SER A 178 21.04 -5.94 10.87
C SER A 178 21.42 -7.38 10.53
N ALA A 179 20.45 -8.24 10.20
CA ALA A 179 20.69 -9.64 9.80
C ALA A 179 21.36 -9.78 8.41
N PHE A 180 21.50 -8.67 7.67
CA PHE A 180 22.01 -8.66 6.31
C PHE A 180 23.34 -7.92 6.14
N VAL A 181 23.93 -7.41 7.23
CA VAL A 181 25.25 -6.74 7.25
C VAL A 181 26.29 -7.60 6.51
N GLY A 182 26.89 -7.04 5.45
CA GLY A 182 27.90 -7.69 4.60
C GLY A 182 27.39 -8.41 3.34
N SER A 183 26.08 -8.67 3.20
CA SER A 183 25.49 -9.34 2.03
C SER A 183 24.47 -8.50 1.25
N ILE A 184 24.15 -7.30 1.75
CA ILE A 184 23.14 -6.34 1.23
C ILE A 184 23.24 -6.07 -0.28
N LEU A 185 24.45 -6.09 -0.85
CA LEU A 185 24.73 -5.64 -2.22
C LEU A 185 24.53 -6.69 -3.32
N LYS A 186 24.29 -7.98 -3.02
CA LYS A 186 24.30 -9.05 -4.06
C LYS A 186 23.24 -10.14 -3.92
N ILE A 187 22.26 -9.96 -3.04
CA ILE A 187 21.17 -10.93 -2.87
C ILE A 187 19.85 -10.32 -3.31
N LYS A 188 18.92 -11.16 -3.77
CA LYS A 188 17.55 -10.80 -4.13
C LYS A 188 16.62 -11.42 -3.10
N PRO A 189 16.54 -10.86 -1.88
CA PRO A 189 15.81 -11.48 -0.80
C PRO A 189 14.31 -11.44 -1.09
N LEU A 190 13.61 -12.47 -0.62
CA LEU A 190 12.17 -12.38 -0.47
C LEU A 190 11.83 -11.63 0.79
N LEU A 191 10.86 -10.75 0.63
CA LEU A 191 10.37 -9.82 1.61
C LEU A 191 8.87 -10.05 1.79
N THR A 192 8.38 -9.76 2.99
CA THR A 192 6.96 -9.75 3.29
C THR A 192 6.65 -8.66 4.31
N MET A 193 5.39 -8.24 4.34
CA MET A 193 4.80 -7.46 5.43
C MET A 193 3.78 -8.28 6.23
N HIS A 194 3.56 -9.55 5.89
CA HIS A 194 2.69 -10.43 6.67
C HIS A 194 3.46 -10.98 7.88
N THR A 195 3.75 -10.09 8.82
CA THR A 195 4.50 -10.33 10.05
C THR A 195 3.67 -9.87 11.25
N ALA A 196 4.10 -10.20 12.47
CA ALA A 196 3.35 -9.86 13.68
C ALA A 196 3.15 -8.35 13.91
N ASN A 197 3.99 -7.50 13.30
CA ASN A 197 3.94 -6.05 13.43
C ASN A 197 3.79 -5.32 12.08
N TYR A 198 3.55 -6.05 10.99
CA TYR A 198 3.37 -5.51 9.64
C TYR A 198 4.57 -4.74 9.07
N ALA A 199 5.75 -4.89 9.70
CA ALA A 199 6.99 -4.32 9.19
C ALA A 199 7.53 -5.13 8.01
N ILE A 200 8.32 -4.49 7.14
CA ILE A 200 8.98 -5.18 6.05
C ILE A 200 10.13 -6.03 6.60
N GLU A 201 10.03 -7.34 6.40
CA GLU A 201 11.05 -8.31 6.81
C GLU A 201 11.56 -9.12 5.62
N ALA A 202 12.88 -9.27 5.53
CA ALA A 202 13.49 -10.23 4.63
C ALA A 202 13.54 -11.61 5.30
N PHE A 203 12.85 -12.59 4.72
CA PHE A 203 12.69 -13.91 5.33
C PHE A 203 13.42 -15.04 4.59
N GLU A 204 13.75 -14.84 3.30
CA GLU A 204 14.45 -15.85 2.52
C GLU A 204 15.51 -15.23 1.58
N LYS A 205 16.74 -15.76 1.59
CA LYS A 205 17.81 -15.29 0.72
C LYS A 205 17.78 -16.03 -0.62
N VAL A 206 17.41 -15.33 -1.69
CA VAL A 206 17.45 -15.88 -3.06
C VAL A 206 18.52 -15.17 -3.89
N ARG A 207 19.14 -15.90 -4.84
CA ARG A 207 20.30 -15.41 -5.62
C ARG A 207 19.96 -14.92 -7.04
N SER A 208 18.72 -15.10 -7.50
CA SER A 208 18.31 -14.72 -8.86
C SER A 208 16.81 -14.41 -8.91
N MET A 209 16.41 -13.45 -9.76
CA MET A 209 15.02 -13.04 -9.91
C MET A 209 14.11 -14.19 -10.35
N LYS A 210 14.59 -15.06 -11.25
CA LYS A 210 13.85 -16.27 -11.69
C LYS A 210 13.49 -17.20 -10.52
N LYS A 211 14.44 -17.49 -9.63
CA LYS A 211 14.19 -18.32 -8.44
C LYS A 211 13.30 -17.61 -7.43
N ALA A 212 13.43 -16.29 -7.29
CA ALA A 212 12.59 -15.50 -6.39
C ALA A 212 11.12 -15.54 -6.82
N LYS A 213 10.82 -15.28 -8.11
CA LYS A 213 9.46 -15.41 -8.67
C LYS A 213 8.86 -16.79 -8.44
N LEU A 214 9.61 -17.86 -8.77
CA LEU A 214 9.16 -19.23 -8.53
C LEU A 214 8.85 -19.50 -7.05
N ARG A 215 9.63 -18.93 -6.13
CA ARG A 215 9.40 -19.10 -4.71
C ARG A 215 8.19 -18.28 -4.22
N CYS A 216 7.96 -17.08 -4.76
CA CYS A 216 6.73 -16.32 -4.53
C CYS A 216 5.49 -17.11 -4.98
N GLU A 217 5.55 -17.72 -6.18
CA GLU A 217 4.49 -18.59 -6.70
C GLU A 217 4.20 -19.75 -5.74
N GLN A 218 5.23 -20.47 -5.28
CA GLN A 218 5.06 -21.56 -4.32
C GLN A 218 4.42 -21.12 -3.00
N ILE A 219 4.77 -19.93 -2.49
CA ILE A 219 4.17 -19.41 -1.26
C ILE A 219 2.70 -19.06 -1.50
N PHE A 220 2.41 -18.40 -2.61
CA PHE A 220 1.05 -18.08 -3.02
C PHE A 220 0.19 -19.35 -3.14
N ASP A 221 0.65 -20.37 -3.87
CA ASP A 221 -0.03 -21.66 -4.03
C ASP A 221 -0.35 -22.33 -2.68
N GLN A 222 0.62 -22.34 -1.78
CA GLN A 222 0.50 -22.93 -0.45
C GLN A 222 -0.48 -22.16 0.44
N ASP A 223 -0.59 -20.85 0.28
CA ASP A 223 -1.50 -20.02 1.06
C ASP A 223 -2.92 -20.15 0.54
N ILE A 224 -3.15 -19.94 -0.77
CA ILE A 224 -4.50 -19.96 -1.35
C ILE A 224 -5.18 -21.33 -1.24
N ALA A 225 -4.41 -22.43 -1.20
CA ALA A 225 -4.95 -23.77 -1.02
C ALA A 225 -5.62 -23.99 0.35
N LYS A 226 -5.36 -23.11 1.33
CA LYS A 226 -5.91 -23.18 2.68
C LYS A 226 -7.10 -22.24 2.90
N LEU A 227 -7.40 -21.36 1.94
CA LEU A 227 -8.43 -20.34 2.07
C LEU A 227 -9.81 -20.90 1.70
N ASP A 228 -10.84 -20.48 2.42
CA ASP A 228 -12.24 -20.87 2.24
C ASP A 228 -13.10 -19.77 1.59
N TYR A 229 -12.44 -18.80 0.96
CA TYR A 229 -13.04 -17.66 0.28
C TYR A 229 -12.42 -17.44 -1.11
N PRO A 230 -13.17 -16.83 -2.05
CA PRO A 230 -12.62 -16.50 -3.37
C PRO A 230 -11.49 -15.48 -3.24
N VAL A 231 -10.42 -15.65 -4.03
CA VAL A 231 -9.22 -14.81 -3.98
C VAL A 231 -9.17 -13.84 -5.15
N ARG A 232 -8.78 -12.60 -4.84
CA ARG A 232 -8.27 -11.62 -5.79
C ARG A 232 -6.77 -11.43 -5.51
N ALA A 233 -5.97 -11.37 -6.56
CA ALA A 233 -4.52 -11.24 -6.46
C ALA A 233 -3.99 -10.20 -7.44
N MET A 234 -2.77 -9.72 -7.20
CA MET A 234 -2.11 -8.71 -8.01
C MET A 234 -0.65 -9.08 -8.24
N VAL A 235 -0.17 -8.83 -9.46
CA VAL A 235 1.27 -8.69 -9.71
C VAL A 235 1.60 -7.19 -9.64
N VAL A 236 2.56 -6.82 -8.82
CA VAL A 236 2.97 -5.42 -8.64
C VAL A 236 4.42 -5.26 -9.10
N HIS A 237 4.72 -4.22 -9.87
CA HIS A 237 6.07 -3.97 -10.38
C HIS A 237 6.59 -2.56 -10.09
N ALA A 238 7.90 -2.41 -9.87
CA ALA A 238 8.58 -1.12 -9.83
C ALA A 238 9.35 -0.93 -11.13
N ASN A 239 8.86 -0.08 -12.04
CA ASN A 239 9.48 0.17 -13.35
C ASN A 239 9.88 -1.10 -14.15
N ALA A 240 9.07 -2.16 -14.06
CA ALA A 240 9.36 -3.46 -14.68
C ALA A 240 8.09 -4.04 -15.33
N LYS A 241 7.37 -3.20 -16.08
CA LYS A 241 6.02 -3.50 -16.61
C LYS A 241 5.97 -4.78 -17.44
N GLU A 242 6.91 -4.94 -18.36
CA GLU A 242 7.00 -6.12 -19.24
C GLU A 242 7.17 -7.41 -18.43
N ALA A 243 8.14 -7.41 -17.49
CA ALA A 243 8.37 -8.55 -16.61
C ALA A 243 7.15 -8.86 -15.69
N GLY A 244 6.43 -7.82 -15.25
CA GLY A 244 5.19 -7.96 -14.50
C GLY A 244 4.06 -8.56 -15.33
N GLN A 245 3.90 -8.11 -16.59
CA GLN A 245 2.90 -8.63 -17.53
C GLN A 245 3.15 -10.10 -17.88
N GLU A 246 4.40 -10.48 -18.15
CA GLU A 246 4.77 -11.88 -18.38
C GLU A 246 4.45 -12.75 -17.17
N TRP A 247 4.74 -12.26 -15.96
CA TRP A 247 4.48 -13.00 -14.74
C TRP A 247 2.98 -13.14 -14.44
N LEU A 248 2.23 -12.06 -14.66
CA LEU A 248 0.77 -12.05 -14.56
C LEU A 248 0.13 -13.07 -15.50
N ALA A 249 0.54 -13.10 -16.77
CA ALA A 249 0.00 -14.03 -17.76
C ALA A 249 0.21 -15.50 -17.34
N LYS A 250 1.40 -15.82 -16.80
CA LYS A 250 1.70 -17.13 -16.23
C LYS A 250 0.75 -17.47 -15.06
N LEU A 251 0.62 -16.57 -14.10
CA LEU A 251 -0.23 -16.78 -12.91
C LEU A 251 -1.71 -16.94 -13.28
N GLN A 252 -2.20 -16.21 -14.27
CA GLN A 252 -3.56 -16.35 -14.78
C GLN A 252 -3.79 -17.72 -15.45
N GLN A 253 -2.79 -18.25 -16.16
CA GLN A 253 -2.84 -19.58 -16.75
C GLN A 253 -2.85 -20.67 -15.66
N ASP A 254 -2.03 -20.51 -14.62
CA ASP A 254 -1.89 -21.49 -13.54
C ASP A 254 -3.11 -21.48 -12.58
N HIS A 255 -3.77 -20.33 -12.41
CA HIS A 255 -4.92 -20.17 -11.50
C HIS A 255 -6.11 -19.46 -12.17
N PRO A 256 -6.84 -20.13 -13.10
CA PRO A 256 -7.91 -19.51 -13.88
C PRO A 256 -9.12 -19.03 -13.06
N ASN A 257 -9.25 -19.47 -11.80
CA ASN A 257 -10.34 -19.08 -10.90
C ASN A 257 -10.02 -17.83 -10.06
N VAL A 258 -8.75 -17.42 -10.00
CA VAL A 258 -8.30 -16.25 -9.25
C VAL A 258 -8.42 -15.01 -10.13
N SER A 259 -8.99 -13.95 -9.56
CA SER A 259 -9.06 -12.66 -10.23
C SER A 259 -7.71 -11.95 -10.13
N PHE A 260 -6.90 -11.94 -11.18
CA PHE A 260 -5.63 -11.21 -11.19
C PHE A 260 -5.70 -9.86 -11.91
N GLU A 261 -4.89 -8.92 -11.45
CA GLU A 261 -4.60 -7.67 -12.15
C GLU A 261 -3.11 -7.28 -12.03
N LEU A 262 -2.68 -6.37 -12.92
CA LEU A 262 -1.37 -5.74 -12.84
C LEU A 262 -1.49 -4.44 -12.07
N SER A 263 -0.59 -4.20 -11.14
CA SER A 263 -0.41 -2.92 -10.46
C SER A 263 1.07 -2.51 -10.47
N TYR A 264 1.37 -1.36 -9.89
CA TYR A 264 2.72 -0.81 -9.88
C TYR A 264 3.06 -0.25 -8.48
N PHE A 265 4.35 -0.13 -8.21
CA PHE A 265 4.85 0.69 -7.10
C PHE A 265 5.04 2.10 -7.61
N GLY A 266 4.30 3.05 -7.03
CA GLY A 266 4.38 4.48 -7.32
C GLY A 266 5.62 5.14 -6.72
N PRO A 267 5.85 6.43 -7.01
CA PRO A 267 7.03 7.17 -6.57
C PRO A 267 7.41 7.06 -5.08
N VAL A 268 6.43 7.13 -4.17
CA VAL A 268 6.68 7.07 -2.71
C VAL A 268 7.17 5.68 -2.30
N ILE A 269 6.56 4.61 -2.80
CA ILE A 269 6.99 3.25 -2.46
C ILE A 269 8.26 2.88 -3.24
N GLY A 270 8.38 3.31 -4.50
CA GLY A 270 9.58 3.16 -5.33
C GLY A 270 10.81 3.83 -4.74
N THR A 271 10.66 4.91 -3.97
CA THR A 271 11.76 5.53 -3.21
C THR A 271 12.43 4.54 -2.25
N HIS A 272 11.64 3.67 -1.61
CA HIS A 272 12.13 2.69 -0.63
C HIS A 272 12.44 1.32 -1.24
N LEU A 273 11.78 0.93 -2.34
CA LEU A 273 12.04 -0.36 -2.99
C LEU A 273 13.09 -0.29 -4.10
N GLY A 274 13.34 0.90 -4.67
CA GLY A 274 14.09 1.05 -5.90
C GLY A 274 13.30 0.58 -7.13
N GLN A 275 14.01 0.42 -8.25
CA GLN A 275 13.47 -0.15 -9.49
C GLN A 275 13.66 -1.67 -9.55
N GLY A 276 12.87 -2.35 -10.37
CA GLY A 276 12.98 -3.79 -10.63
C GLY A 276 12.32 -4.69 -9.58
N ALA A 277 11.72 -4.11 -8.54
CA ALA A 277 10.94 -4.87 -7.56
C ALA A 277 9.71 -5.52 -8.21
N LEU A 278 9.38 -6.72 -7.75
CA LEU A 278 8.21 -7.49 -8.17
C LEU A 278 7.53 -8.08 -6.94
N ALA A 279 6.19 -8.07 -6.91
CA ALA A 279 5.40 -8.65 -5.84
C ALA A 279 4.25 -9.49 -6.38
N ILE A 280 3.85 -10.49 -5.60
CA ILE A 280 2.51 -11.06 -5.64
C ILE A 280 1.80 -10.70 -4.34
N THR A 281 0.59 -10.17 -4.44
CA THR A 281 -0.24 -9.84 -3.28
C THR A 281 -1.64 -10.37 -3.47
N TRP A 282 -2.34 -10.69 -2.40
CA TRP A 282 -3.67 -11.29 -2.48
C TRP A 282 -4.53 -11.02 -1.25
N MET A 283 -5.84 -11.09 -1.47
CA MET A 283 -6.90 -10.85 -0.49
C MET A 283 -8.18 -11.57 -0.89
N GLN A 284 -9.20 -11.51 -0.03
CA GLN A 284 -10.55 -11.93 -0.38
C GLN A 284 -11.11 -11.11 -1.57
N ASP A 285 -11.76 -11.77 -2.54
CA ASP A 285 -12.49 -11.12 -3.61
C ASP A 285 -13.90 -10.74 -3.13
N THR A 286 -14.02 -9.51 -2.60
CA THR A 286 -15.28 -8.96 -2.07
C THR A 286 -16.39 -8.81 -3.11
N ARG A 287 -16.07 -8.88 -4.40
CA ARG A 287 -17.06 -8.90 -5.50
C ARG A 287 -17.76 -10.25 -5.62
N LYS A 288 -17.09 -11.33 -5.20
CA LYS A 288 -17.59 -12.71 -5.24
C LYS A 288 -18.16 -13.15 -3.88
N LYS A 289 -17.57 -12.69 -2.78
CA LYS A 289 -18.03 -12.92 -1.40
C LYS A 289 -17.97 -11.60 -0.63
N PRO A 290 -19.05 -10.80 -0.60
CA PRO A 290 -19.09 -9.53 0.11
C PRO A 290 -18.70 -9.67 1.58
N LEU A 291 -18.24 -8.57 2.19
CA LEU A 291 -18.05 -8.49 3.63
C LEU A 291 -19.41 -8.68 4.31
N ALA A 292 -19.49 -9.66 5.22
CA ALA A 292 -20.72 -10.06 5.89
C ALA A 292 -21.13 -9.03 6.95
#